data_AF-A0A7S3EUL0-F1
#
_entry.id   AF-A0A7S3EUL0-F1
#
_cell.length_a   1.000
_cell.length_b   1.000
_cell.length_c   1.000
_cell.angle_alpha   90.00
_cell.angle_beta   90.00
_cell.angle_gamma   90.00
#
_symmetry.space_group_name_H-M   'P 1'
#
loop_
_entity.id
_entity.type
_entity.pdbx_description
1 polymer ?
#
loop_
_entity_poly.entity_id
_entity_poly.type
_entity_poly.pdbx_seq_one_letter_code
_entity_poly.pdbx_strand_id
1 'polypeptide(L)'
;WWREPSGELDAGLLDWGSAGTAGVTSALDMCLFSGTWALQEEHQPALLAAFATEYAAAGGPQLDQSELKLRLDLSLAASLPGQLGVPPQLYKRLKKEQW
;
A
#
# COMPACT_ATOMS: atom_id res chain seq x y z
N TRP A 1 -10.01 -1.80 17.31
CA TRP A 1 -9.32 -3.10 17.28
C TRP A 1 -9.29 -3.66 18.69
N TRP A 2 -9.56 -4.95 18.85
CA TRP A 2 -9.34 -5.69 20.10
C TRP A 2 -8.55 -6.96 19.78
N ARG A 3 -8.02 -7.62 20.83
CA ARG A 3 -7.37 -8.91 20.67
C ARG A 3 -8.26 -9.99 21.28
N GLU A 4 -8.40 -11.09 20.58
CA GLU A 4 -9.00 -12.31 21.13
C GLU A 4 -8.14 -12.85 22.29
N PRO A 5 -8.69 -13.69 23.18
CA PRO A 5 -7.90 -14.36 24.21
C PRO A 5 -6.72 -15.18 23.67
N SER A 6 -6.77 -15.60 22.40
CA SER A 6 -5.68 -16.26 21.66
C SER A 6 -4.54 -15.30 21.28
N GLY A 7 -4.73 -13.98 21.42
CA GLY A 7 -3.78 -12.94 21.02
C GLY A 7 -3.98 -12.42 19.58
N GLU A 8 -4.85 -13.07 18.80
CA GLU A 8 -5.19 -12.65 17.43
C GLU A 8 -5.82 -11.26 17.42
N LEU A 9 -5.43 -10.44 16.45
CA LEU A 9 -5.98 -9.10 16.28
C LEU A 9 -7.31 -9.20 15.53
N ASP A 10 -8.40 -8.85 16.21
CA ASP A 10 -9.69 -8.66 15.54
C ASP A 10 -9.78 -7.20 15.07
N ALA A 11 -9.68 -7.04 13.75
CA ALA A 11 -9.78 -5.78 13.06
C ALA A 11 -10.57 -5.98 11.75
N GLY A 12 -11.76 -5.41 11.69
CA GLY A 12 -12.52 -5.30 10.44
C GLY A 12 -11.92 -4.27 9.48
N LEU A 13 -12.05 -4.53 8.18
CA LEU A 13 -11.77 -3.54 7.15
C LEU A 13 -12.96 -2.58 7.03
N LEU A 14 -12.68 -1.28 7.00
CA LEU A 14 -13.67 -0.23 6.76
C LEU A 14 -13.49 0.32 5.34
N ASP A 15 -14.42 1.18 4.90
CA ASP A 15 -14.36 1.86 3.60
C ASP A 15 -14.32 0.92 2.38
N TRP A 16 -15.37 0.10 2.25
CA TRP A 16 -15.58 -0.80 1.11
C TRP A 16 -16.06 -0.09 -0.17
N GLY A 17 -16.15 1.24 -0.19
CA GLY A 17 -16.75 2.00 -1.30
C GLY A 17 -16.01 1.83 -2.64
N SER A 18 -14.73 1.47 -2.58
CA SER A 18 -13.89 1.18 -3.75
C SER A 18 -13.42 -0.28 -3.82
N ALA A 19 -14.05 -1.19 -3.09
CA ALA A 19 -13.66 -2.59 -3.08
C ALA A 19 -13.90 -3.23 -4.46
N GLY A 20 -12.88 -3.89 -5.00
CA GLY A 20 -12.93 -4.50 -6.32
C GLY A 20 -11.74 -5.41 -6.58
N THR A 21 -11.67 -5.93 -7.80
CA THR A 21 -10.54 -6.75 -8.24
C THR A 21 -9.33 -5.88 -8.54
N ALA A 22 -8.24 -6.10 -7.79
CA ALA A 22 -6.96 -5.45 -8.00
C ALA A 22 -5.82 -6.48 -7.99
N GLY A 23 -4.73 -6.14 -8.66
CA GLY A 23 -3.49 -6.89 -8.50
C GLY A 23 -2.96 -6.76 -7.07
N VAL A 24 -2.31 -7.81 -6.56
CA VAL A 24 -1.77 -7.84 -5.19
C VAL A 24 -0.82 -6.67 -4.90
N THR A 25 -0.03 -6.26 -5.90
CA THR A 25 0.89 -5.13 -5.77
C THR A 25 0.17 -3.78 -5.73
N SER A 26 -0.95 -3.63 -6.42
CA SER A 26 -1.75 -2.41 -6.34
C SER A 26 -2.44 -2.26 -4.98
N ALA A 27 -2.89 -3.38 -4.40
CA ALA A 27 -3.40 -3.38 -3.02
C ALA A 27 -2.28 -3.07 -2.01
N LEU A 28 -1.09 -3.64 -2.21
CA LEU A 28 0.07 -3.40 -1.36
C LEU A 28 0.57 -1.95 -1.45
N ASP A 29 0.61 -1.35 -2.64
CA ASP A 29 0.96 0.06 -2.86
C ASP A 29 0.09 0.97 -2.00
N MET A 30 -1.23 0.72 -1.95
CA MET A 30 -2.15 1.50 -1.13
C MET A 30 -1.88 1.36 0.37
N CYS A 31 -1.53 0.16 0.84
CA CYS A 31 -1.12 -0.05 2.24
C CYS A 31 0.15 0.71 2.58
N LEU A 32 1.10 0.77 1.63
CA LEU A 32 2.41 1.41 1.79
C LEU A 32 2.37 2.93 1.58
N PHE A 33 1.36 3.45 0.88
CA PHE A 33 1.24 4.87 0.51
C PHE A 33 1.24 5.83 1.70
N SER A 34 0.75 5.39 2.85
CA SER A 34 0.72 6.21 4.08
C SER A 34 2.02 6.14 4.90
N GLY A 35 2.98 5.33 4.48
CA GLY A 35 4.29 5.20 5.13
C GLY A 35 5.18 6.42 4.90
N THR A 36 6.02 6.76 5.87
CA THR A 36 7.04 7.79 5.68
C THR A 36 8.12 7.31 4.71
N TRP A 37 8.81 8.24 4.04
CA TRP A 37 9.96 7.90 3.20
C TRP A 37 11.01 7.08 3.97
N ALA A 38 11.33 7.47 5.21
CA ALA A 38 12.30 6.78 6.05
C ALA A 38 11.88 5.33 6.34
N LEU A 39 10.59 5.09 6.61
CA LEU A 39 10.06 3.73 6.82
C LEU A 39 10.28 2.87 5.56
N GLN A 40 10.02 3.43 4.39
CA GLN A 40 10.18 2.71 3.12
C GLN A 40 11.66 2.41 2.84
N GLU A 41 12.54 3.41 3.00
CA GLU A 41 13.96 3.25 2.72
C GLU A 41 14.63 2.21 3.63
N GLU A 42 14.29 2.21 4.92
CA GLU A 42 14.92 1.31 5.90
C GLU A 42 14.28 -0.08 5.94
N HIS A 43 12.96 -0.17 5.80
CA HIS A 43 12.21 -1.40 6.13
C HIS A 43 11.48 -2.04 4.96
N GLN A 44 11.57 -1.52 3.73
CA GLN A 44 10.87 -2.11 2.58
C GLN A 44 11.11 -3.63 2.45
N PRO A 45 12.34 -4.17 2.50
CA PRO A 45 12.53 -5.62 2.41
C PRO A 45 11.80 -6.40 3.51
N ALA A 46 11.84 -5.91 4.75
CA ALA A 46 11.17 -6.54 5.88
C ALA A 46 9.64 -6.47 5.76
N LEU A 47 9.10 -5.34 5.29
CA LEU A 47 7.67 -5.17 5.03
C LEU A 47 7.18 -6.11 3.93
N LEU A 48 7.95 -6.28 2.86
CA LEU A 48 7.63 -7.21 1.78
C LEU A 48 7.66 -8.67 2.24
N ALA A 49 8.64 -9.03 3.07
CA ALA A 49 8.71 -10.37 3.66
C ALA A 49 7.50 -10.61 4.58
N ALA A 50 7.19 -9.67 5.47
CA ALA A 50 6.04 -9.76 6.37
C ALA A 50 4.73 -9.91 5.58
N PHE A 51 4.53 -9.09 4.55
CA PHE A 51 3.36 -9.19 3.69
C PHE A 51 3.26 -10.57 3.01
N ALA A 52 4.34 -11.07 2.40
CA ALA A 52 4.32 -12.35 1.71
C ALA A 52 4.03 -13.52 2.68
N THR A 53 4.59 -13.47 3.89
CA THR A 53 4.34 -14.47 4.94
C THR A 53 2.87 -14.45 5.40
N GLU A 54 2.35 -13.28 5.77
CA GLU A 54 0.97 -13.15 6.25
C GLU A 54 -0.06 -13.43 5.16
N TYR A 55 0.22 -13.01 3.92
CA TYR A 55 -0.64 -13.29 2.78
C TYR A 55 -0.77 -14.79 2.53
N ALA A 56 0.33 -15.54 2.60
CA ALA A 56 0.31 -17.00 2.49
C ALA A 56 -0.39 -17.67 3.68
N ALA A 57 -0.16 -17.19 4.90
CA ALA A 57 -0.81 -17.69 6.12
C ALA A 57 -2.34 -17.48 6.10
N ALA A 58 -2.81 -16.38 5.50
CA ALA A 58 -4.22 -16.06 5.31
C ALA A 58 -4.87 -16.80 4.12
N GLY A 59 -4.15 -17.73 3.45
CA GLY A 59 -4.68 -18.55 2.36
C GLY A 59 -4.37 -18.04 0.94
N GLY A 60 -3.56 -16.98 0.82
CA GLY A 60 -3.01 -16.53 -0.46
C GLY A 60 -1.90 -17.46 -0.99
N PRO A 61 -1.52 -17.34 -2.27
CA PRO A 61 -0.37 -18.05 -2.82
C PRO A 61 0.95 -17.56 -2.19
N GLN A 62 1.97 -18.42 -2.20
CA GLN A 62 3.33 -17.98 -1.88
C GLN A 62 3.84 -16.99 -2.94
N LEU A 63 4.43 -15.90 -2.48
CA LEU A 63 5.00 -14.86 -3.31
C LEU A 63 6.52 -14.91 -3.20
N ASP A 64 7.20 -14.90 -4.34
CA ASP A 64 8.64 -14.64 -4.37
C ASP A 64 8.90 -13.17 -4.03
N GLN A 65 9.79 -12.92 -3.08
CA GLN A 65 10.03 -11.56 -2.58
C GLN A 65 10.66 -10.66 -3.65
N SER A 66 11.55 -11.21 -4.49
CA SER A 66 12.22 -10.45 -5.54
C SER A 66 11.25 -10.07 -6.65
N GLU A 67 10.35 -10.99 -7.02
CA GLU A 67 9.29 -10.75 -7.97
C GLU A 67 8.25 -9.75 -7.43
N LEU A 68 7.86 -9.88 -6.16
CA LEU A 68 6.95 -8.96 -5.51
C LEU A 68 7.52 -7.54 -5.53
N LYS A 69 8.81 -7.38 -5.18
CA LYS A 69 9.49 -6.09 -5.23
C LYS A 69 9.49 -5.51 -6.65
N LEU A 70 9.86 -6.31 -7.65
CA LEU A 70 9.90 -5.86 -9.04
C LEU A 70 8.52 -5.38 -9.51
N ARG A 71 7.47 -6.15 -9.23
CA ARG A 71 6.09 -5.78 -9.60
C ARG A 71 5.60 -4.54 -8.87
N LEU A 72 6.03 -4.33 -7.61
CA LEU A 72 5.74 -3.11 -6.85
C LEU A 72 6.41 -1.89 -7.50
N ASP A 73 7.71 -1.97 -7.78
CA ASP A 73 8.47 -0.89 -8.42
C ASP A 73 7.86 -0.51 -9.78
N LEU A 74 7.42 -1.51 -10.56
CA LEU A 74 6.74 -1.30 -11.85
C LEU A 74 5.37 -0.65 -11.69
N SER A 75 4.60 -1.06 -10.69
CA SER A 75 3.28 -0.48 -10.37
C SER A 75 3.41 0.99 -9.98
N LEU A 76 4.36 1.31 -9.10
CA LEU A 76 4.70 2.68 -8.72
C LEU A 76 5.12 3.50 -9.94
N ALA A 77 6.05 3.00 -10.75
CA ALA A 77 6.50 3.68 -11.97
C ALA A 77 5.36 3.95 -12.96
N ALA A 78 4.44 3.01 -13.14
CA ALA A 78 3.27 3.17 -13.99
C ALA A 78 2.29 4.23 -13.46
N SER A 79 2.22 4.43 -12.13
CA SER A 79 1.36 5.43 -11.50
C SER A 79 1.92 6.86 -11.51
N LEU A 80 3.25 7.01 -11.62
CA LEU A 80 3.95 8.31 -11.53
C LEU A 80 3.37 9.41 -12.44
N PRO A 81 3.02 9.16 -13.72
CA PRO A 81 2.45 10.20 -14.58
C PRO A 81 1.16 10.81 -14.00
N GLY A 82 0.31 9.98 -13.38
CA GLY A 82 -0.90 10.45 -12.71
C GLY A 82 -0.59 11.29 -11.48
N GLN A 83 0.40 10.88 -10.68
CA GLN A 83 0.82 11.60 -9.48
C GLN A 83 1.43 12.97 -9.80
N LEU A 84 2.22 13.08 -10.87
CA LEU A 84 2.78 14.36 -11.35
C LEU A 84 1.69 15.33 -11.83
N GLY A 85 0.50 14.83 -12.17
CA GLY A 85 -0.67 15.64 -12.50
C GLY A 85 -1.34 16.28 -11.29
N VAL A 86 -1.09 15.80 -10.06
CA VAL A 86 -1.76 16.26 -8.84
C VAL A 86 -1.37 17.70 -8.46
N PRO A 87 -0.08 18.10 -8.39
CA PRO A 87 0.27 19.46 -7.97
C PRO A 87 -0.34 20.56 -8.86
N PRO A 88 -0.33 20.47 -10.20
CA PRO A 88 -1.04 21.44 -11.05
C PRO A 88 -2.55 21.53 -10.76
N GLN A 89 -3.21 20.42 -10.44
CA GLN A 89 -4.64 20.40 -10.10
C GLN A 89 -4.91 21.01 -8.72
N LEU A 90 -4.01 20.81 -7.76
CA LEU A 90 -4.07 21.47 -6.45
C LEU A 90 -3.98 22.99 -6.62
N TYR A 91 -3.03 23.51 -7.41
CA TYR A 91 -2.89 24.95 -7.66
C TYR A 91 -4.11 25.56 -8.36
N LYS A 92 -4.86 24.80 -9.16
CA LYS A 92 -6.11 25.27 -9.77
C LYS A 92 -7.26 25.40 -8.77
N ARG A 93 -7.28 24.56 -7.73
CA ARG A 93 -8.40 24.46 -6.78
C ARG A 93 -8.17 25.21 -5.48
N LEU A 94 -6.93 25.21 -5.02
CA LEU A 94 -6.51 25.82 -3.78
C LEU A 94 -5.77 27.11 -4.11
N LYS A 95 -6.40 28.26 -3.85
CA LYS A 95 -5.77 29.56 -4.07
C LYS A 95 -4.66 29.76 -3.04
N LYS A 96 -3.51 30.27 -3.49
CA LYS A 96 -2.31 30.46 -2.67
C LYS A 96 -2.55 31.41 -1.49
N GLU A 97 -3.56 32.28 -1.60
CA GLU A 97 -3.98 33.21 -0.54
C GLU A 97 -4.68 32.55 0.66
N GLN A 98 -4.98 31.25 0.60
CA GLN A 98 -5.74 30.51 1.63
C GLN A 98 -4.86 29.55 2.46
N TRP A 99 -3.53 29.61 2.29
CA TRP A 99 -2.56 28.68 2.87
C TRP A 99 -1.69 29.41 3.90
#